data_AF-A0A2P7TG87-F1
#
_entry.id   AF-A0A2P7TG87-F1
#
_cell.length_a   1.000
_cell.length_b   1.000
_cell.length_c   1.000
_cell.angle_alpha   90.00
_cell.angle_beta   90.00
_cell.angle_gamma   90.00
#
_symmetry.space_group_name_H-M   'P 1'
#
loop_
_entity.id
_entity.type
_entity.pdbx_description
1 polymer ?
#
loop_
_entity_poly.entity_id
_entity_poly.type
_entity_poly.pdbx_seq_one_letter_code
_entity_poly.pdbx_strand_id
1 'polypeptide(L)'
;MAAVMLILQTDWAFAQCPMCRAAAEANIKEGGKHALGLNAGILYLFVAPYLIVATIGFLWWRNHRKIIREEQTLNSNNSHASS
;
A
#
# COMPACT_ATOMS: atom_id res chain seq x y z
N MET A 1 -28.50 -22.71 3.75
CA MET A 1 -27.25 -23.30 3.20
C MET A 1 -26.73 -22.58 1.95
N ALA A 2 -27.55 -21.82 1.21
CA ALA A 2 -27.10 -21.05 0.04
C ALA A 2 -26.19 -19.85 0.35
N ALA A 3 -26.39 -19.17 1.49
CA ALA A 3 -25.62 -17.96 1.84
C ALA A 3 -24.15 -18.24 2.22
N VAL A 4 -23.85 -19.45 2.73
CA VAL A 4 -22.49 -19.83 3.14
C VAL A 4 -21.59 -20.12 1.93
N MET A 5 -22.17 -20.57 0.81
CA MET A 5 -21.40 -20.85 -0.43
C MET A 5 -20.95 -19.59 -1.18
N LEU A 6 -21.58 -18.43 -0.96
CA LEU A 6 -21.22 -17.20 -1.69
C LEU A 6 -19.96 -16.51 -1.13
N ILE A 7 -19.57 -16.83 0.11
CA ILE A 7 -18.43 -16.21 0.81
C ILE A 7 -17.10 -16.94 0.51
N LEU A 8 -17.15 -18.11 -0.13
CA LEU A 8 -15.99 -18.98 -0.41
C LEU A 8 -15.44 -18.87 -1.84
N GLN A 9 -15.81 -17.83 -2.60
CA GLN A 9 -15.22 -17.55 -3.91
C GLN A 9 -13.84 -16.88 -3.73
N THR A 10 -12.86 -17.63 -3.20
CA THR A 10 -11.46 -17.22 -3.19
C THR A 10 -10.84 -17.52 -4.55
N ASP A 11 -11.04 -16.60 -5.47
CA ASP A 11 -10.44 -16.65 -6.80
C ASP A 11 -8.93 -16.42 -6.71
N TRP A 12 -8.23 -17.54 -6.65
CA TRP A 12 -6.79 -17.67 -6.77
C TRP A 12 -6.35 -17.14 -8.14
N ALA A 13 -6.02 -15.84 -8.18
CA ALA A 13 -5.11 -15.22 -9.14
C ALA A 13 -5.36 -15.48 -10.64
N PHE A 14 -6.61 -15.69 -11.07
CA PHE A 14 -7.00 -15.57 -12.48
C PHE A 14 -8.07 -14.48 -12.61
N ALA A 15 -7.82 -13.53 -13.50
CA ALA A 15 -8.56 -12.28 -13.60
C ALA A 15 -10.08 -12.50 -13.65
N GLN A 16 -10.77 -12.01 -12.61
CA GLN A 16 -12.21 -12.18 -12.38
C GLN A 16 -13.11 -11.27 -13.20
N CYS A 17 -12.55 -10.54 -14.17
CA CYS A 17 -13.32 -9.69 -15.05
C CYS A 17 -13.08 -10.11 -16.52
N PRO A 18 -14.09 -10.62 -17.24
CA PRO A 18 -13.93 -11.18 -18.58
C PRO A 18 -13.43 -10.15 -19.59
N MET A 19 -13.67 -8.85 -19.34
CA MET A 19 -13.15 -7.73 -20.12
C MET A 19 -11.61 -7.61 -20.03
N CYS A 20 -11.06 -7.69 -18.81
CA CYS A 20 -9.61 -7.59 -18.61
C CYS A 20 -8.88 -8.80 -19.22
N ARG A 21 -9.50 -9.98 -19.14
CA ARG A 21 -8.98 -11.20 -19.76
C ARG A 21 -9.01 -11.13 -21.30
N ALA A 22 -10.12 -10.68 -21.90
CA ALA A 22 -10.24 -10.57 -23.35
C ALA A 22 -9.24 -9.56 -23.94
N ALA A 23 -9.06 -8.40 -23.28
CA ALA A 23 -8.07 -7.41 -23.68
C ALA A 23 -6.63 -7.96 -23.56
N ALA A 24 -6.33 -8.69 -22.48
CA ALA A 24 -5.04 -9.33 -22.29
C ALA A 24 -4.76 -10.41 -23.36
N GLU A 25 -5.71 -11.30 -23.63
CA GLU A 25 -5.57 -12.35 -24.65
C GLU A 25 -5.43 -11.78 -26.07
N ALA A 26 -6.13 -10.69 -26.40
CA ALA A 26 -5.96 -9.99 -27.68
C ALA A 26 -4.55 -9.41 -27.85
N ASN A 27 -4.01 -8.75 -26.80
CA ASN A 27 -2.65 -8.22 -26.81
C ASN A 27 -1.60 -9.31 -27.03
N ILE A 28 -1.76 -10.50 -26.45
CA ILE A 28 -0.83 -11.62 -26.66
C ILE A 28 -0.90 -12.14 -28.09
N LYS A 29 -2.11 -12.27 -28.66
CA LYS A 29 -2.30 -12.75 -30.04
C LYS A 29 -1.66 -11.84 -31.08
N GLU A 30 -1.58 -10.55 -30.80
CA GLU A 30 -0.89 -9.56 -31.65
C GLU A 30 0.62 -9.47 -31.37
N GLY A 31 1.17 -10.33 -30.49
CA GLY A 31 2.60 -10.39 -30.15
C GLY A 31 3.02 -9.48 -29.00
N GLY A 32 2.07 -8.79 -28.35
CA GLY A 32 2.28 -7.93 -27.20
C GLY A 32 2.50 -8.70 -25.90
N LYS A 33 3.47 -8.25 -25.09
CA LYS A 33 3.82 -8.90 -23.80
C LYS A 33 3.12 -8.27 -22.59
N HIS A 34 2.35 -7.21 -22.78
CA HIS A 34 1.72 -6.43 -21.69
C HIS A 34 0.70 -7.20 -20.86
N ALA A 35 0.17 -8.29 -21.41
CA ALA A 35 -0.75 -9.21 -20.73
C ALA A 35 -0.05 -10.19 -19.78
N LEU A 36 1.25 -10.45 -19.98
CA LEU A 36 2.06 -11.28 -19.09
C LEU A 36 2.34 -10.48 -17.81
N GLY A 37 1.52 -10.70 -16.78
CA GLY A 37 1.70 -10.04 -15.48
C GLY A 37 0.64 -8.99 -15.11
N LEU A 38 -0.49 -8.93 -15.83
CA LEU A 38 -1.58 -8.01 -15.51
C LEU A 38 -2.04 -8.10 -14.03
N ASN A 39 -2.12 -9.31 -13.48
CA ASN A 39 -2.49 -9.51 -12.06
C ASN A 39 -1.45 -8.94 -11.10
N ALA A 40 -0.15 -9.00 -11.45
CA ALA A 40 0.91 -8.35 -10.69
C ALA A 40 0.79 -6.82 -10.78
N GLY A 41 0.40 -6.29 -11.94
CA GLY A 41 0.11 -4.86 -12.12
C GLY A 41 -1.06 -4.37 -11.26
N ILE A 42 -2.16 -5.12 -11.17
CA ILE A 42 -3.32 -4.79 -10.33
C ILE A 42 -2.91 -4.77 -8.85
N LEU A 43 -2.21 -5.81 -8.37
CA LEU A 43 -1.72 -5.85 -6.99
C LEU A 43 -0.74 -4.71 -6.70
N TYR A 44 0.14 -4.36 -7.65
CA TYR A 44 1.05 -3.24 -7.52
C TYR A 44 0.32 -1.90 -7.34
N LEU A 45 -0.73 -1.66 -8.14
CA LEU A 45 -1.54 -0.44 -8.05
C LEU A 45 -2.31 -0.33 -6.72
N PHE A 46 -2.78 -1.46 -6.17
CA PHE A 46 -3.42 -1.46 -4.85
C PHE A 46 -2.42 -1.27 -3.71
N VAL A 47 -1.23 -1.86 -3.78
CA VAL A 47 -0.23 -1.80 -2.71
C VAL A 47 0.49 -0.44 -2.68
N ALA A 48 0.75 0.16 -3.84
CA ALA A 48 1.47 1.43 -3.97
C ALA A 48 0.93 2.58 -3.07
N PRO A 49 -0.38 2.90 -3.03
CA PRO A 49 -0.88 3.99 -2.20
C PRO A 49 -0.66 3.73 -0.70
N TYR A 50 -0.79 2.48 -0.23
CA TYR A 50 -0.53 2.16 1.18
C TYR A 50 0.94 2.32 1.55
N LEU A 51 1.86 1.91 0.67
CA LEU A 51 3.30 2.08 0.91
C LEU A 51 3.70 3.55 0.98
N ILE A 52 3.13 4.39 0.10
CA ILE A 52 3.39 5.84 0.10
C ILE A 52 2.93 6.44 1.43
N VAL A 53 1.69 6.18 1.85
CA VAL A 53 1.14 6.70 3.11
C VAL A 53 1.93 6.20 4.32
N ALA A 54 2.28 4.91 4.36
CA ALA A 54 3.07 4.33 5.44
C ALA A 54 4.47 4.98 5.54
N THR A 55 5.11 5.24 4.40
CA THR A 55 6.44 5.87 4.35
C THR A 55 6.38 7.31 4.88
N ILE A 56 5.41 8.10 4.41
CA ILE A 56 5.23 9.48 4.86
C ILE A 56 4.90 9.52 6.36
N GLY A 57 3.97 8.67 6.81
CA GLY A 57 3.60 8.56 8.22
C GLY A 57 4.78 8.17 9.11
N PHE A 58 5.61 7.23 8.66
CA PHE A 58 6.81 6.81 9.39
C PHE A 58 7.84 7.94 9.50
N LEU A 59 8.10 8.67 8.41
CA LEU A 59 9.02 9.81 8.43
C LEU A 59 8.52 10.93 9.34
N TRP A 60 7.22 11.24 9.29
CA TRP A 60 6.60 12.24 10.17
C TRP A 60 6.72 11.85 11.64
N TRP A 61 6.41 10.60 11.98
CA TRP A 61 6.51 10.09 13.34
C TRP A 61 7.94 10.14 13.88
N ARG A 62 8.93 9.75 13.06
CA ARG A 62 10.35 9.82 13.42
C ARG A 62 10.80 11.25 13.68
N ASN A 63 10.37 12.20 12.85
CA ASN A 63 10.73 13.61 13.02
C ASN A 63 10.09 14.21 14.29
N HIS A 64 8.80 13.95 14.51
CA HIS A 64 8.06 14.46 15.66
C HIS A 64 8.64 13.99 16.99
N ARG A 65 9.13 12.74 17.07
CA ARG A 65 9.81 12.21 18.25
C ARG A 65 11.13 12.92 18.58
N LYS A 66 11.82 13.49 17.58
CA LYS A 66 13.05 14.25 17.83
C LYS A 66 12.75 15.62 18.42
N ILE A 67 11.77 16.32 17.84
CA ILE A 67 11.34 17.65 18.29
C ILE A 67 10.88 17.59 19.75
N ILE A 68 10.02 16.63 20.11
CA ILE A 68 9.56 16.48 21.50
C ILE A 68 10.74 16.25 22.47
N ARG A 69 11.72 15.43 22.08
CA ARG A 69 12.89 15.17 22.93
C ARG A 69 13.73 16.44 23.12
N GLU A 70 13.94 17.21 22.05
CA GLU A 70 14.68 18.49 22.12
C GLU A 70 13.95 19.50 23.02
N GLU A 71 12.63 19.63 22.86
CA GLU A 71 11.80 20.51 23.70
C GLU A 71 11.85 20.13 25.19
N GLN A 72 11.79 18.83 25.51
CA GLN A 72 11.94 18.34 26.89
C GLN A 72 13.31 18.67 27.48
N THR A 73 14.40 18.50 26.71
CA THR A 73 15.74 18.85 27.19
C THR A 73 15.90 20.35 27.42
N LEU A 74 15.30 21.18 26.55
CA LEU A 74 15.37 22.62 26.66
C LEU A 74 14.57 23.14 27.88
N ASN A 75 13.39 22.57 28.13
CA ASN A 75 12.59 22.89 29.33
C ASN A 75 13.30 22.50 30.63
N SER A 76 13.92 21.32 30.69
CA SER A 76 14.71 20.88 31.85
C SER A 76 15.88 21.82 32.13
N ASN A 77 16.63 22.21 31.10
CA ASN A 77 17.77 23.12 31.26
C ASN A 77 17.34 24.50 31.76
N ASN A 78 16.22 25.03 31.26
CA ASN A 78 15.69 26.32 31.71
C ASN A 78 15.24 26.30 33.18
N SER A 79 14.66 25.19 33.65
CA SER A 79 14.26 25.07 35.07
C SER A 79 15.45 25.06 36.05
N HIS A 80 16.61 24.60 35.61
CA HIS A 80 17.84 24.65 36.41
C HIS A 80 18.53 26.02 36.38
N ALA A 81 18.33 26.81 35.32
CA ALA A 81 18.92 28.15 35.21
C ALA A 81 18.17 29.22 36.03
N SER A 82 16.95 28.96 36.50
CA SER A 82 16.13 29.91 37.28
C SER A 82 16.20 29.71 38.79
N SER A 83 17.07 28.83 39.30
CA SER A 83 17.24 28.54 40.73
C SER A 83 18.64 28.91 41.21
#